data_AF-A0A0Q8KLY6-F1
#
_entry.id   AF-A0A0Q8KLY6-F1
#
_cell.length_a   1.000
_cell.length_b   1.000
_cell.length_c   1.000
_cell.angle_alpha   90.00
_cell.angle_beta   90.00
_cell.angle_gamma   90.00
#
_symmetry.space_group_name_H-M   'P 1'
#
loop_
_entity.id
_entity.type
_entity.pdbx_description
1 polymer ?
#
loop_
_entity_poly.entity_id
_entity_poly.type
_entity_poly.pdbx_seq_one_letter_code
_entity_poly.pdbx_strand_id
1 'polypeptide(L)'
;MTLPYRLFVANTAGACLLIWCYWLGYIARVTEGDIAHMAEIMAGLFLIGLISTFRIAFKVEAIRDRADYTANGRLKSIRALMIKSKHLIVFSSTLFILSIIGNAIGIKAMFHGIDPSVLASPDVGAKLGLQVMGGASMTFGSTIIGASLHIWTILNAMMLYTEMSLLELEAM
;
A
#
# COMPACT_ATOMS: atom_id res chain seq x y z
N MET A 1 22.69 11.56 -7.87
CA MET A 1 21.62 10.60 -8.25
C MET A 1 20.29 11.27 -7.95
N THR A 2 19.44 11.49 -8.96
CA THR A 2 18.19 12.28 -8.82
C THR A 2 17.15 11.55 -7.99
N LEU A 3 16.22 12.27 -7.35
CA LEU A 3 15.16 11.66 -6.54
C LEU A 3 14.28 10.68 -7.35
N PRO A 4 13.80 11.03 -8.56
CA PRO A 4 13.02 10.11 -9.38
C PRO A 4 13.77 8.81 -9.70
N TYR A 5 15.08 8.87 -9.91
CA TYR A 5 15.89 7.67 -10.16
C TYR A 5 15.95 6.77 -8.92
N ARG A 6 16.19 7.32 -7.72
CA ARG A 6 16.19 6.51 -6.49
C ARG A 6 14.85 5.81 -6.28
N LEU A 7 13.75 6.54 -6.48
CA LEU A 7 12.41 6.00 -6.39
C LEU A 7 12.17 4.92 -7.45
N PHE A 8 12.63 5.12 -8.69
CA PHE A 8 12.51 4.12 -9.74
C PHE A 8 13.20 2.81 -9.36
N VAL A 9 14.43 2.87 -8.85
CA VAL A 9 15.16 1.68 -8.39
C VAL A 9 14.42 0.97 -7.27
N ALA A 10 13.97 1.71 -6.24
CA ALA A 10 13.26 1.14 -5.10
C ALA A 10 11.94 0.46 -5.52
N ASN A 11 11.16 1.11 -6.40
CA ASN A 11 9.89 0.55 -6.87
C ASN A 11 10.08 -0.60 -7.86
N THR A 12 11.14 -0.57 -8.67
CA THR A 12 11.48 -1.70 -9.53
C THR A 12 11.86 -2.92 -8.69
N ALA A 13 12.64 -2.75 -7.63
CA ALA A 13 12.96 -3.82 -6.69
C ALA A 13 11.70 -4.40 -6.04
N GLY A 14 10.78 -3.55 -5.57
CA GLY A 14 9.49 -3.99 -5.04
C GLY A 14 8.64 -4.73 -6.09
N ALA A 15 8.61 -4.26 -7.33
CA ALA A 15 7.88 -4.91 -8.43
C ALA A 15 8.47 -6.28 -8.76
N CYS A 16 9.79 -6.43 -8.76
CA CYS A 16 10.46 -7.72 -8.93
C CYS A 16 10.06 -8.70 -7.81
N LEU A 17 10.00 -8.24 -6.56
CA LEU A 17 9.52 -9.07 -5.45
C LEU A 17 8.05 -9.49 -5.65
N LEU A 18 7.20 -8.58 -6.11
CA LEU A 18 5.80 -8.88 -6.40
C LEU A 18 5.65 -9.93 -7.52
N ILE A 19 6.41 -9.78 -8.61
CA ILE A 19 6.44 -10.75 -9.72
C ILE A 19 6.94 -12.11 -9.23
N TRP A 20 7.97 -12.13 -8.40
CA TRP A 20 8.48 -13.36 -7.79
C TRP A 20 7.43 -14.04 -6.91
N CYS A 21 6.73 -13.29 -6.06
CA CYS A 21 5.61 -13.81 -5.26
C CYS A 21 4.46 -14.35 -6.15
N TYR A 22 4.21 -13.71 -7.29
CA TYR A 22 3.23 -14.21 -8.27
C TYR A 22 3.65 -15.56 -8.86
N TRP A 23 4.92 -15.72 -9.26
CA TRP A 23 5.44 -16.99 -9.78
C TRP A 23 5.41 -18.13 -8.76
N LEU A 24 5.57 -17.84 -7.47
CA LEU A 24 5.41 -18.82 -6.40
C LEU A 24 3.94 -19.16 -6.08
N GLY A 25 2.98 -18.52 -6.76
CA GLY A 25 1.55 -18.69 -6.53
C GLY A 25 1.04 -18.05 -5.24
N TYR A 26 1.85 -17.22 -4.56
CA TYR A 26 1.42 -16.57 -3.32
C TYR A 26 0.31 -15.55 -3.57
N ILE A 27 0.37 -14.83 -4.69
CA ILE A 27 -0.68 -13.87 -5.06
C ILE A 27 -1.99 -14.59 -5.38
N ALA A 28 -1.94 -15.67 -6.18
CA ALA A 28 -3.12 -16.45 -6.53
C ALA A 28 -3.85 -16.98 -5.29
N ARG A 29 -3.12 -17.54 -4.31
CA ARG A 29 -3.69 -18.03 -3.04
C ARG A 29 -4.44 -16.96 -2.27
N VAL A 30 -3.97 -15.71 -2.33
CA VAL A 30 -4.61 -14.59 -1.65
C VAL A 30 -5.83 -14.08 -2.42
N THR A 31 -5.73 -13.97 -3.75
CA THR A 31 -6.83 -13.43 -4.58
C THR A 31 -7.98 -14.40 -4.77
N GLU A 32 -7.71 -15.71 -4.83
CA GLU A 32 -8.76 -16.74 -4.94
C GLU A 32 -9.67 -16.79 -3.71
N GLY A 33 -9.16 -16.40 -2.53
CA GLY A 33 -9.94 -16.29 -1.30
C GLY A 33 -10.63 -14.93 -1.10
N ASP A 34 -10.36 -13.94 -1.95
CA ASP A 34 -10.82 -12.56 -1.76
C ASP A 34 -12.15 -12.27 -2.47
N ILE A 35 -13.23 -12.84 -1.93
CA ILE A 35 -14.61 -12.63 -2.42
C ILE A 35 -15.03 -11.14 -2.36
N ALA A 36 -14.41 -10.35 -1.50
CA ALA A 36 -14.74 -8.94 -1.29
C ALA A 36 -13.94 -7.98 -2.18
N HIS A 37 -13.05 -8.49 -3.04
CA HIS A 37 -12.14 -7.70 -3.90
C HIS A 37 -11.31 -6.65 -3.12
N MET A 38 -11.02 -6.92 -1.84
CA MET A 38 -10.27 -6.01 -0.98
C MET A 38 -8.82 -5.84 -1.44
N ALA A 39 -8.20 -6.91 -1.95
CA ALA A 39 -6.88 -6.90 -2.55
C ALA A 39 -6.82 -5.96 -3.76
N GLU A 40 -7.84 -5.97 -4.62
CA GLU A 40 -7.93 -5.11 -5.80
C GLU A 40 -8.10 -3.64 -5.40
N ILE A 41 -8.95 -3.35 -4.41
CA ILE A 41 -9.14 -2.00 -3.87
C ILE A 41 -7.82 -1.47 -3.29
N MET A 42 -7.10 -2.28 -2.51
CA MET A 42 -5.81 -1.90 -1.94
C MET A 42 -4.75 -1.69 -3.03
N ALA A 43 -4.69 -2.55 -4.04
CA ALA A 43 -3.79 -2.40 -5.18
C ALA A 43 -4.08 -1.10 -5.97
N GLY A 44 -5.35 -0.79 -6.22
CA GLY A 44 -5.75 0.46 -6.87
C GLY A 44 -5.33 1.70 -6.07
N LEU A 45 -5.57 1.70 -4.76
CA LEU A 45 -5.15 2.81 -3.89
C LEU A 45 -3.62 2.97 -3.85
N PHE A 46 -2.88 1.86 -3.81
CA PHE A 46 -1.43 1.85 -3.89
C PHE A 46 -0.92 2.46 -5.19
N LEU A 47 -1.50 2.10 -6.35
CA LEU A 47 -1.11 2.66 -7.64
C LEU A 47 -1.33 4.17 -7.71
N ILE A 48 -2.45 4.67 -7.17
CA ILE A 48 -2.73 6.10 -7.08
C ILE A 48 -1.66 6.80 -6.22
N GLY A 49 -1.31 6.21 -5.07
CA GLY A 49 -0.25 6.70 -4.20
C GLY A 49 1.10 6.74 -4.91
N LEU A 50 1.45 5.67 -5.62
CA LEU A 50 2.70 5.54 -6.37
C LEU A 50 2.83 6.59 -7.47
N ILE A 51 1.78 6.78 -8.28
CA ILE A 51 1.73 7.83 -9.31
C ILE A 51 1.89 9.20 -8.66
N SER A 52 1.20 9.47 -7.56
CA SER A 52 1.33 10.73 -6.85
C SER A 52 2.77 10.97 -6.34
N THR A 53 3.44 9.94 -5.81
CA THR A 53 4.84 10.03 -5.37
C THR A 53 5.74 10.48 -6.53
N PHE A 54 5.66 9.82 -7.68
CA PHE A 54 6.49 10.20 -8.84
C PHE A 54 6.18 11.62 -9.33
N ARG A 55 4.90 12.02 -9.37
CA ARG A 55 4.51 13.39 -9.75
C ARG A 55 5.11 14.45 -8.82
N ILE A 56 5.22 14.16 -7.53
CA ILE A 56 5.84 15.09 -6.57
C ILE A 56 7.37 15.04 -6.72
N ALA A 57 7.96 13.87 -6.89
CA ALA A 57 9.40 13.72 -7.08
C ALA A 57 9.92 14.52 -8.28
N PHE A 58 9.21 14.49 -9.42
CA PHE A 58 9.58 15.31 -10.58
C PHE A 58 9.46 16.81 -10.31
N LYS A 59 8.51 17.25 -9.47
CA LYS A 59 8.39 18.65 -9.06
C LYS A 59 9.50 19.08 -8.12
N VAL A 60 9.94 18.19 -7.23
CA VAL A 60 11.07 18.42 -6.33
C VAL A 60 12.34 18.63 -7.15
N GLU A 61 12.61 17.74 -8.12
CA GLU A 61 13.76 17.88 -9.03
C GLU A 61 13.68 19.17 -9.86
N ALA A 62 12.51 19.51 -10.40
CA ALA A 62 12.32 20.74 -11.15
C ALA A 62 12.55 22.02 -10.31
N ILE A 63 12.33 21.98 -8.99
CA ILE A 63 12.66 23.11 -8.10
C ILE A 63 14.16 23.17 -7.82
N ARG A 64 14.82 22.01 -7.69
CA ARG A 64 16.27 21.90 -7.50
C ARG A 64 17.03 22.50 -8.68
N ASP A 65 16.66 22.12 -9.89
CA ASP A 65 17.37 22.49 -11.12
C ASP A 65 17.08 23.92 -11.60
N ARG A 66 16.09 24.59 -10.98
CA ARG A 66 15.73 25.96 -11.30
C ARG A 66 16.73 26.95 -10.72
N ALA A 67 17.57 27.49 -11.60
CA ALA A 67 18.54 28.54 -11.32
C ALA A 67 17.89 29.93 -11.08
N ASP A 68 16.65 30.12 -11.52
CA ASP A 68 15.88 31.37 -11.40
C ASP A 68 15.29 31.60 -10.00
N TYR A 69 15.32 30.59 -9.11
CA TYR A 69 14.81 30.74 -7.77
C TYR A 69 15.77 31.50 -6.84
N THR A 70 15.26 32.56 -6.22
CA THR A 70 15.84 33.08 -4.98
C THR A 70 15.72 32.04 -3.86
N ALA A 71 16.60 32.09 -2.85
CA ALA A 71 16.55 31.19 -1.69
C ALA A 71 15.15 31.17 -1.05
N ASN A 72 14.54 32.34 -0.85
CA ASN A 72 13.17 32.49 -0.35
C ASN A 72 12.11 31.87 -1.28
N GLY A 73 12.28 31.99 -2.60
CA GLY A 73 11.38 31.39 -3.58
C GLY A 73 11.43 29.86 -3.57
N ARG A 74 12.64 29.30 -3.46
CA ARG A 74 12.87 27.85 -3.32
C ARG A 74 12.24 27.34 -2.03
N LEU A 75 12.51 27.98 -0.90
CA LEU A 75 11.98 27.62 0.41
C LEU A 75 10.45 27.60 0.41
N LYS A 76 9.80 28.65 -0.11
CA LYS A 76 8.33 28.72 -0.22
C LYS A 76 7.76 27.58 -1.06
N SER A 77 8.43 27.23 -2.16
CA SER A 77 7.97 26.20 -3.11
C SER A 77 8.09 24.80 -2.52
N ILE A 78 9.21 24.50 -1.84
CA ILE A 78 9.42 23.24 -1.13
C ILE A 78 8.43 23.07 0.01
N ARG A 79 8.21 24.09 0.85
CA ARG A 79 7.21 24.05 1.91
C ARG A 79 5.80 23.79 1.38
N ALA A 80 5.42 24.43 0.27
CA ALA A 80 4.14 24.18 -0.37
C ALA A 80 4.02 22.73 -0.87
N LEU A 81 5.09 22.14 -1.42
CA LEU A 81 5.10 20.73 -1.82
C LEU A 81 5.00 19.78 -0.62
N MET A 82 5.69 20.05 0.49
CA MET A 82 5.59 19.24 1.71
C MET A 82 4.17 19.20 2.27
N ILE A 83 3.45 20.33 2.23
CA ILE A 83 2.03 20.38 2.61
C ILE A 83 1.19 19.55 1.63
N LYS A 84 1.42 19.73 0.33
CA LYS A 84 0.70 19.03 -0.73
C LYS A 84 1.03 17.54 -0.83
N SER A 85 2.06 17.04 -0.14
CA SER A 85 2.43 15.61 -0.14
C SER A 85 1.88 14.86 1.06
N LYS A 86 1.29 15.54 2.06
CA LYS A 86 0.77 14.92 3.30
C LYS A 86 -0.23 13.80 3.04
N HIS A 87 -0.97 13.84 1.94
CA HIS A 87 -1.90 12.79 1.57
C HIS A 87 -1.22 11.44 1.28
N LEU A 88 0.09 11.40 0.99
CA LEU A 88 0.81 10.14 0.81
C LEU A 88 0.88 9.33 2.11
N ILE A 89 1.04 10.01 3.25
CA ILE A 89 0.96 9.37 4.57
C ILE A 89 -0.45 8.87 4.83
N VAL A 90 -1.47 9.66 4.46
CA VAL A 90 -2.88 9.26 4.59
C VAL A 90 -3.17 8.03 3.75
N PHE A 91 -2.73 7.98 2.48
CA PHE A 91 -2.88 6.78 1.64
C PHE A 91 -2.23 5.55 2.25
N SER A 92 -1.02 5.71 2.79
CA SER A 92 -0.34 4.63 3.49
C SER A 92 -1.16 4.12 4.67
N SER A 93 -1.62 5.02 5.55
CA SER A 93 -2.47 4.63 6.70
C SER A 93 -3.79 4.00 6.27
N THR A 94 -4.41 4.47 5.18
CA THR A 94 -5.64 3.89 4.64
C THR A 94 -5.42 2.47 4.16
N LEU A 95 -4.29 2.15 3.50
CA LEU A 95 -3.95 0.78 3.11
C LEU A 95 -3.91 -0.16 4.32
N PHE A 96 -3.34 0.29 5.43
CA PHE A 96 -3.32 -0.47 6.68
C PHE A 96 -4.72 -0.61 7.30
N ILE A 97 -5.52 0.46 7.32
CA ILE A 97 -6.90 0.38 7.83
C ILE A 97 -7.76 -0.56 6.98
N LEU A 98 -7.60 -0.54 5.65
CA LEU A 98 -8.28 -1.47 4.74
C LEU A 98 -7.88 -2.93 5.01
N SER A 99 -6.65 -3.18 5.45
CA SER A 99 -6.21 -4.51 5.87
C SER A 99 -6.98 -5.00 7.10
N ILE A 100 -7.23 -4.11 8.08
CA ILE A 100 -8.03 -4.42 9.27
C ILE A 100 -9.50 -4.66 8.88
N ILE A 101 -10.05 -3.85 7.98
CA ILE A 101 -11.41 -4.03 7.46
C ILE A 101 -11.54 -5.37 6.74
N GLY A 102 -10.57 -5.72 5.88
CA GLY A 102 -10.53 -7.01 5.20
C GLY A 102 -10.51 -8.19 6.18
N ASN A 103 -9.78 -8.05 7.29
CA ASN A 103 -9.77 -9.03 8.36
C ASN A 103 -11.16 -9.21 9.01
N ALA A 104 -11.85 -8.11 9.34
CA ALA A 104 -13.20 -8.16 9.88
C ALA A 104 -14.20 -8.83 8.91
N ILE A 105 -14.07 -8.58 7.60
CA ILE A 105 -14.88 -9.22 6.56
C ILE A 105 -14.56 -10.72 6.49
N GLY A 106 -13.29 -11.11 6.54
CA GLY A 106 -12.86 -12.51 6.54
C GLY A 106 -13.39 -13.30 7.73
N ILE A 107 -13.32 -12.73 8.93
CA ILE A 107 -13.91 -13.31 10.15
C ILE A 107 -15.43 -13.46 10.00
N LYS A 108 -16.13 -12.43 9.48
CA LYS A 108 -17.57 -12.53 9.24
C LYS A 108 -17.90 -13.67 8.27
N ALA A 109 -17.13 -13.82 7.19
CA ALA A 109 -17.33 -14.89 6.20
C ALA A 109 -17.06 -16.28 6.79
N MET A 110 -16.04 -16.40 7.66
CA MET A 110 -15.67 -17.62 8.36
C MET A 110 -16.83 -18.19 9.19
N PHE A 111 -17.59 -17.33 9.87
CA PHE A 111 -18.64 -17.75 10.81
C PHE A 111 -20.07 -17.56 10.31
N HIS A 112 -20.24 -17.10 9.07
CA HIS A 112 -21.57 -16.78 8.55
C HIS A 112 -22.45 -18.04 8.41
N GLY A 113 -23.64 -18.05 9.03
CA GLY A 113 -24.60 -19.14 8.85
C GLY A 113 -24.24 -20.46 9.55
N ILE A 114 -23.25 -20.46 10.45
CA ILE A 114 -22.98 -21.60 11.31
C ILE A 114 -24.07 -21.64 12.40
N ASP A 115 -24.94 -22.64 12.32
CA ASP A 115 -25.83 -23.02 13.40
C ASP A 115 -25.10 -24.05 14.31
N PRO A 116 -24.85 -23.74 15.60
CA PRO A 116 -24.16 -24.62 16.53
C PRO A 116 -24.81 -26.00 16.69
N SER A 117 -26.11 -26.12 16.37
CA SER A 117 -26.87 -27.36 16.52
C SER A 117 -26.61 -28.41 15.43
N VAL A 118 -25.90 -28.06 14.36
CA VAL A 118 -25.73 -28.89 13.14
C VAL A 118 -24.36 -29.61 13.08
N LEU A 119 -23.50 -29.38 14.07
CA LEU A 119 -22.14 -29.95 14.18
C LEU A 119 -22.08 -31.49 14.33
N ALA A 120 -23.23 -32.16 14.44
CA ALA A 120 -23.31 -33.60 14.71
C ALA A 120 -23.26 -34.50 13.45
N SER A 121 -23.24 -33.95 12.23
CA SER A 121 -23.20 -34.75 11.00
C SER A 121 -21.86 -34.63 10.24
N PRO A 122 -21.26 -35.76 9.77
CA PRO A 122 -19.96 -35.78 9.10
C PRO A 122 -19.87 -34.88 7.85
N ASP A 123 -20.96 -34.79 7.06
CA ASP A 123 -21.02 -33.98 5.84
C ASP A 123 -21.02 -32.47 6.12
N VAL A 124 -21.47 -32.06 7.30
CA VAL A 124 -21.47 -30.65 7.73
C VAL A 124 -20.08 -30.23 8.21
N GLY A 125 -19.31 -31.15 8.79
CA GLY A 125 -17.92 -30.89 9.19
C GLY A 125 -17.02 -30.51 8.02
N ALA A 126 -17.14 -31.19 6.87
CA ALA A 126 -16.35 -30.88 5.68
C ALA A 126 -16.71 -29.50 5.08
N LYS A 127 -18.01 -29.18 5.00
CA LYS A 127 -18.50 -27.88 4.50
C LYS A 127 -18.07 -26.73 5.41
N LEU A 128 -18.17 -26.94 6.72
CA LEU A 128 -17.71 -25.99 7.73
C LEU A 128 -16.20 -25.77 7.62
N GLY A 129 -15.42 -26.84 7.47
CA GLY A 129 -13.97 -26.73 7.28
C GLY A 129 -13.58 -25.90 6.07
N LEU A 130 -14.23 -26.13 4.91
CA LEU A 130 -14.00 -25.33 3.70
C LEU A 130 -14.37 -23.85 3.88
N GLN A 131 -15.50 -23.56 4.54
CA GLN A 131 -15.91 -22.19 4.83
C GLN A 131 -14.93 -21.48 5.76
N VAL A 132 -14.49 -22.17 6.82
CA VAL A 132 -13.53 -21.62 7.78
C VAL A 132 -12.20 -21.32 7.09
N MET A 133 -11.72 -22.24 6.25
CA MET A 133 -10.50 -22.04 5.46
C MET A 133 -10.63 -20.86 4.47
N GLY A 134 -11.77 -20.70 3.82
CA GLY A 134 -12.03 -19.57 2.92
C GLY A 134 -11.98 -18.22 3.65
N GLY A 135 -12.70 -18.10 4.79
CA GLY A 135 -12.67 -16.90 5.61
C GLY A 135 -11.28 -16.61 6.20
N ALA A 136 -10.54 -17.64 6.61
CA ALA A 136 -9.17 -17.51 7.11
C ALA A 136 -8.22 -16.96 6.03
N SER A 137 -8.32 -17.47 4.79
CA SER A 137 -7.51 -16.99 3.67
C SER A 137 -7.74 -15.49 3.42
N MET A 138 -9.00 -15.03 3.45
CA MET A 138 -9.33 -13.61 3.30
C MET A 138 -8.73 -12.74 4.42
N THR A 139 -8.81 -13.21 5.67
CA THR A 139 -8.24 -12.53 6.83
C THR A 139 -6.72 -12.34 6.71
N PHE A 140 -6.00 -13.42 6.41
CA PHE A 140 -4.55 -13.36 6.30
C PHE A 140 -4.10 -12.63 5.04
N GLY A 141 -4.77 -12.87 3.92
CA GLY A 141 -4.50 -12.27 2.64
C GLY A 141 -4.61 -10.74 2.66
N SER A 142 -5.72 -10.22 3.18
CA SER A 142 -5.93 -8.77 3.32
C SER A 142 -4.90 -8.11 4.23
N THR A 143 -4.51 -8.78 5.31
CA THR A 143 -3.46 -8.30 6.23
C THR A 143 -2.10 -8.21 5.54
N ILE A 144 -1.68 -9.28 4.86
CA ILE A 144 -0.38 -9.33 4.18
C ILE A 144 -0.32 -8.28 3.07
N ILE A 145 -1.35 -8.18 2.23
CA ILE A 145 -1.40 -7.21 1.13
C ILE A 145 -1.39 -5.79 1.69
N GLY A 146 -2.31 -5.47 2.59
CA GLY A 146 -2.44 -4.10 3.13
C GLY A 146 -1.19 -3.65 3.86
N ALA A 147 -0.59 -4.51 4.70
CA ALA A 147 0.67 -4.19 5.39
C ALA A 147 1.84 -4.03 4.41
N SER A 148 1.96 -4.89 3.40
CA SER A 148 3.04 -4.81 2.41
C SER A 148 2.94 -3.52 1.59
N LEU A 149 1.74 -3.18 1.11
CA LEU A 149 1.51 -1.96 0.33
C LEU A 149 1.64 -0.69 1.19
N HIS A 150 1.25 -0.75 2.47
CA HIS A 150 1.52 0.31 3.46
C HIS A 150 3.03 0.56 3.60
N ILE A 151 3.81 -0.48 3.86
CA ILE A 151 5.28 -0.38 4.01
C ILE A 151 5.91 0.17 2.72
N TRP A 152 5.47 -0.31 1.57
CA TRP A 152 5.98 0.18 0.30
C TRP A 152 5.64 1.66 0.07
N THR A 153 4.41 2.09 0.38
CA THR A 153 3.99 3.49 0.26
C THR A 153 4.75 4.40 1.22
N ILE A 154 4.95 3.97 2.48
CA ILE A 154 5.66 4.79 3.47
C ILE A 154 7.14 4.95 3.12
N LEU A 155 7.81 3.92 2.61
CA LEU A 155 9.20 4.01 2.16
C LEU A 155 9.36 5.07 1.06
N ASN A 156 8.46 5.06 0.08
CA ASN A 156 8.40 6.06 -0.98
C ASN A 156 8.19 7.49 -0.43
N ALA A 157 7.25 7.64 0.50
CA ALA A 157 6.96 8.94 1.13
C ALA A 157 8.17 9.45 1.93
N MET A 158 8.86 8.58 2.69
CA MET A 158 10.03 8.95 3.47
C MET A 158 11.18 9.43 2.58
N MET A 159 11.47 8.73 1.48
CA MET A 159 12.49 9.19 0.52
C MET A 159 12.20 10.59 -0.02
N LEU A 160 10.93 10.89 -0.27
CA LEU A 160 10.47 12.19 -0.75
C LEU A 160 10.60 13.28 0.33
N TYR A 161 10.17 12.99 1.56
CA TYR A 161 10.29 13.93 2.68
C TYR A 161 11.74 14.24 3.01
N THR A 162 12.62 13.24 3.03
CA THR A 162 14.05 13.47 3.25
C THR A 162 14.63 14.44 2.21
N GLU A 163 14.34 14.26 0.92
CA GLU A 163 14.87 15.16 -0.11
C GLU A 163 14.31 16.58 0.01
N MET A 164 13.01 16.73 0.29
CA MET A 164 12.42 18.05 0.50
C MET A 164 13.00 18.75 1.72
N SER A 165 13.24 18.03 2.82
CA SER A 165 13.88 18.59 4.01
C SER A 165 15.33 19.02 3.75
N LEU A 166 16.09 18.26 2.95
CA LEU A 166 17.44 18.67 2.54
C LEU A 166 17.41 19.96 1.72
N LEU A 167 16.52 20.06 0.73
CA LEU A 167 16.36 21.27 -0.08
C LEU A 167 15.86 22.48 0.73
N GLU A 168 15.05 22.26 1.76
CA GLU A 168 14.65 23.30 2.69
C GLU A 168 15.88 23.83 3.46
N LEU A 169 16.73 22.94 3.99
CA LEU A 169 17.96 23.32 4.69
C LEU A 169 18.95 24.05 3.79
N GLU A 170 19.10 23.62 2.54
CA GLU A 170 19.97 24.30 1.55
C GLU A 170 19.47 25.71 1.15
N ALA A 171 18.20 26.01 1.40
CA ALA A 171 17.58 27.30 1.07
C ALA A 171 17.46 28.26 2.26
N MET A 172 17.85 27.83 3.46
CA MET A 172 17.92 28.65 4.69
C MET A 172 19.28 29.33 4.81
#